data_AF-A0A957P3Y3-F1
#
_entry.id   AF-A0A957P3Y3-F1
#
_cell.length_a   1.000
_cell.length_b   1.000
_cell.length_c   1.000
_cell.angle_alpha   90.00
_cell.angle_beta   90.00
_cell.angle_gamma   90.00
#
_symmetry.space_group_name_H-M   'P 1'
#
loop_
_entity.id
_entity.type
_entity.pdbx_description
1 polymer ?
#
loop_
_entity_poly.entity_id
_entity_poly.type
_entity_poly.pdbx_seq_one_letter_code
_entity_poly.pdbx_strand_id
1 'polypeptide(L)'
;TDLPAKRDFIMQTITAEEERFQRTLSTGLNRLDELMADLRARGQTEIPGNDAFFLWDTFGFPLDLTRDIAEENKLTIDEAGFRAALAAQKAQSRATAQDVLAQDVSVYAELLGNLKEQGVVGEQGVKHLIYENVDEVDTTIVGLIVDGQMVSEAHQGDKVEIVLPETPFYVESGGQVSDTGEIYYFPDDLDEPVWTVQ
;
A
#
# COMPACT_ATOMS: atom_id res chain seq x y z
N THR A 1 -17.31 -27.14 -1.72
CA THR A 1 -18.76 -27.08 -1.42
C THR A 1 -19.20 -25.71 -0.88
N ASP A 2 -18.37 -24.67 -1.04
CA ASP A 2 -18.51 -23.37 -0.33
C ASP A 2 -19.12 -22.24 -1.19
N LEU A 3 -19.16 -22.43 -2.52
CA LEU A 3 -19.76 -21.49 -3.49
C LEU A 3 -21.28 -21.27 -3.28
N PRO A 4 -22.11 -22.30 -2.98
CA PRO A 4 -23.54 -22.09 -2.73
C PRO A 4 -23.82 -21.27 -1.47
N ALA A 5 -23.01 -21.46 -0.42
CA ALA A 5 -23.15 -20.75 0.86
C ALA A 5 -22.74 -19.27 0.75
N LYS A 6 -21.79 -18.97 -0.14
CA LYS A 6 -21.30 -17.61 -0.41
C LYS A 6 -22.05 -16.89 -1.54
N ARG A 7 -23.06 -17.52 -2.14
CA ARG A 7 -23.78 -17.01 -3.32
C ARG A 7 -24.35 -15.60 -3.10
N ASP A 8 -24.98 -15.37 -1.96
CA ASP A 8 -25.64 -14.09 -1.68
C ASP A 8 -24.61 -12.97 -1.48
N PHE A 9 -23.49 -13.26 -0.80
CA PHE A 9 -22.36 -12.35 -0.67
C PHE A 9 -21.69 -12.04 -2.02
N ILE A 10 -21.48 -13.06 -2.86
CA ILE A 10 -20.94 -12.89 -4.22
C ILE A 10 -21.87 -12.01 -5.06
N MET A 11 -23.19 -12.26 -5.02
CA MET A 11 -24.15 -11.46 -5.77
C MET A 11 -24.18 -10.02 -5.29
N GLN A 12 -24.19 -9.79 -3.97
CA GLN A 12 -24.14 -8.45 -3.39
C GLN A 12 -22.86 -7.70 -3.80
N THR A 13 -21.72 -8.40 -3.82
CA THR A 13 -20.44 -7.83 -4.26
C THR A 13 -20.48 -7.46 -5.73
N ILE A 14 -21.00 -8.33 -6.60
CA ILE A 14 -21.15 -8.06 -8.03
C ILE A 14 -22.06 -6.84 -8.25
N THR A 15 -23.21 -6.77 -7.58
CA THR A 15 -24.14 -5.64 -7.70
C THR A 15 -23.48 -4.34 -7.23
N ALA A 16 -22.78 -4.35 -6.11
CA ALA A 16 -22.06 -3.17 -5.62
C ALA A 16 -20.99 -2.70 -6.61
N GLU A 17 -20.25 -3.63 -7.22
CA GLU A 17 -19.21 -3.30 -8.19
C GLU A 17 -19.77 -2.83 -9.52
N GLU A 18 -20.92 -3.37 -9.95
CA GLU A 18 -21.64 -2.89 -11.13
C GLU A 18 -22.19 -1.47 -10.91
N GLU A 19 -22.80 -1.18 -9.76
CA GLU A 19 -23.25 0.17 -9.42
C GLU A 19 -22.07 1.16 -9.36
N ARG A 20 -20.95 0.74 -8.75
CA ARG A 20 -19.74 1.55 -8.68
C ARG A 20 -19.17 1.81 -10.07
N PHE A 21 -19.11 0.79 -10.92
CA PHE A 21 -18.68 0.90 -12.30
C PHE A 21 -19.57 1.88 -13.08
N GLN A 22 -20.91 1.77 -12.97
CA GLN A 22 -21.84 2.68 -13.64
C GLN A 22 -21.66 4.15 -13.19
N ARG A 23 -21.46 4.40 -11.89
CA ARG A 23 -21.21 5.76 -11.37
C ARG A 23 -19.90 6.33 -11.90
N THR A 24 -18.84 5.54 -11.89
CA THR A 24 -17.52 5.90 -12.40
C THR A 24 -17.58 6.18 -13.90
N LEU A 25 -18.23 5.30 -14.67
CA LEU A 25 -18.43 5.46 -16.11
C LEU A 25 -19.21 6.74 -16.46
N SER A 26 -20.31 7.02 -15.76
CA SER A 26 -21.11 8.23 -15.97
C SER A 26 -20.29 9.51 -15.72
N THR A 27 -19.43 9.47 -14.70
CA THR A 27 -18.53 10.60 -14.39
C THR A 27 -17.47 10.78 -15.48
N GLY A 28 -16.87 9.68 -15.95
CA GLY A 28 -15.90 9.70 -17.05
C GLY A 28 -16.49 10.22 -18.35
N LEU A 29 -17.73 9.82 -18.70
CA LEU A 29 -18.44 10.31 -19.88
C LEU A 29 -18.67 11.81 -19.84
N ASN A 30 -19.21 12.33 -18.73
CA ASN A 30 -19.42 13.77 -18.58
C ASN A 30 -18.10 14.55 -18.73
N ARG A 31 -17.02 14.02 -18.15
CA ARG A 31 -15.70 14.67 -18.24
C ARG A 31 -15.12 14.64 -19.65
N LEU A 32 -15.33 13.54 -20.38
CA LEU A 32 -14.93 13.44 -21.78
C LEU A 32 -15.72 14.42 -22.66
N ASP A 33 -17.03 14.56 -22.44
CA ASP A 33 -17.86 15.53 -23.16
C ASP A 33 -17.38 16.98 -22.95
N GLU A 34 -17.07 17.36 -21.71
CA GLU A 34 -16.48 18.67 -21.38
C GLU A 34 -15.16 18.88 -22.11
N LEU A 35 -14.26 17.89 -22.08
CA LEU A 35 -12.97 17.95 -22.75
C LEU A 35 -13.12 18.13 -24.26
N MET A 36 -14.02 17.36 -24.89
CA MET A 36 -14.29 17.47 -26.33
C MET A 36 -14.88 18.83 -26.70
N ALA A 37 -15.76 19.39 -25.87
CA ALA A 37 -16.31 20.73 -26.08
C ALA A 37 -15.22 21.81 -26.03
N ASP A 38 -14.32 21.74 -25.05
CA ASP A 38 -13.19 22.66 -24.90
C ASP A 38 -12.19 22.56 -26.05
N LEU A 39 -11.91 21.34 -26.54
CA LEU A 39 -11.04 21.14 -27.70
C LEU A 39 -11.64 21.74 -28.97
N ARG A 40 -12.95 21.53 -29.20
CA ARG A 40 -13.67 22.14 -30.33
C ARG A 40 -13.67 23.66 -30.27
N ALA A 41 -13.88 24.25 -29.08
CA ALA A 41 -13.81 25.69 -28.89
C ALA A 41 -12.42 26.26 -29.23
N ARG A 42 -11.37 25.46 -29.03
CA ARG A 42 -9.98 25.78 -29.37
C ARG A 42 -9.58 25.40 -30.81
N GLY A 43 -10.49 24.82 -31.59
CA GLY A 43 -10.21 24.34 -32.95
C GLY A 43 -9.25 23.15 -33.01
N GLN A 44 -9.10 22.42 -31.91
CA GLN A 44 -8.27 21.22 -31.84
C GLN A 44 -9.09 19.97 -32.17
N THR A 45 -8.46 19.03 -32.87
CA THR A 45 -9.09 17.79 -33.33
C THR A 45 -8.48 16.53 -32.71
N GLU A 46 -7.55 16.70 -31.77
CA GLU A 46 -6.84 15.61 -31.10
C GLU A 46 -6.95 15.79 -29.58
N ILE A 47 -7.33 14.73 -28.88
CA ILE A 47 -7.33 14.65 -27.42
C ILE A 47 -5.89 14.39 -26.97
N PRO A 48 -5.28 15.30 -26.18
CA PRO A 48 -3.93 15.11 -25.69
C PRO A 48 -3.79 13.83 -24.84
N GLY A 49 -2.66 13.15 -24.97
CA GLY A 49 -2.41 11.90 -24.26
C GLY A 49 -2.47 12.01 -22.74
N ASN A 50 -2.09 13.18 -22.18
CA ASN A 50 -2.21 13.46 -20.75
C ASN A 50 -3.67 13.55 -20.28
N ASP A 51 -4.56 14.11 -21.10
CA ASP A 51 -5.98 14.21 -20.75
C ASP A 51 -6.66 12.84 -20.86
N ALA A 52 -6.32 12.06 -21.89
CA ALA A 52 -6.74 10.66 -21.99
C ALA A 52 -6.20 9.81 -20.82
N PHE A 53 -4.97 10.07 -20.39
CA PHE A 53 -4.38 9.42 -19.21
C PHE A 53 -5.09 9.81 -17.93
N PHE A 54 -5.46 11.07 -17.75
CA PHE A 54 -6.22 11.54 -16.59
C PHE A 54 -7.62 10.89 -16.50
N LEU A 55 -8.31 10.73 -17.64
CA LEU A 55 -9.58 9.99 -17.71
C LEU A 55 -9.41 8.54 -17.25
N TRP A 56 -8.34 7.88 -17.67
CA TRP A 56 -8.04 6.50 -17.31
C TRP A 56 -7.63 6.35 -15.84
N ASP A 57 -6.69 7.17 -15.37
CA ASP A 57 -6.10 7.06 -14.03
C ASP A 57 -7.04 7.54 -12.93
N THR A 58 -7.67 8.70 -13.11
CA THR A 58 -8.48 9.34 -12.06
C THR A 58 -9.93 8.87 -12.09
N PHE A 59 -10.49 8.65 -13.28
CA PHE A 59 -11.90 8.28 -13.44
C PHE A 59 -12.09 6.83 -13.89
N GLY A 60 -11.04 6.03 -13.98
CA GLY A 60 -11.14 4.62 -14.40
C GLY A 60 -11.72 4.44 -15.81
N PHE A 61 -11.74 5.49 -16.63
CA PHE A 61 -12.44 5.48 -17.91
C PHE A 61 -11.56 4.81 -18.98
N PRO A 62 -12.02 3.72 -19.63
CA PRO A 62 -11.16 2.95 -20.53
C PRO A 62 -10.70 3.76 -21.75
N LEU A 63 -9.41 3.65 -22.10
CA LEU A 63 -8.84 4.32 -23.29
C LEU A 63 -9.57 3.93 -24.57
N ASP A 64 -9.96 2.67 -24.71
CA ASP A 64 -10.68 2.18 -25.90
C ASP A 64 -12.02 2.88 -26.05
N LEU A 65 -12.76 3.07 -24.96
CA LEU A 65 -14.04 3.78 -24.99
C LEU A 65 -13.85 5.27 -25.29
N THR A 66 -12.79 5.89 -24.76
CA THR A 66 -12.41 7.26 -25.15
C THR A 66 -12.16 7.34 -26.65
N ARG A 67 -11.46 6.35 -27.23
CA ARG A 67 -11.14 6.29 -28.67
C ARG A 67 -12.40 6.22 -29.51
N ASP A 68 -13.27 5.27 -29.18
CA ASP A 68 -14.52 5.06 -29.91
C ASP A 68 -15.39 6.34 -29.91
N ILE A 69 -15.55 6.97 -28.75
CA ILE A 69 -16.33 8.21 -28.61
C ILE A 69 -15.67 9.38 -29.34
N ALA A 70 -14.33 9.49 -29.28
CA ALA A 70 -13.59 10.52 -30.00
C ALA A 70 -13.80 10.39 -31.51
N GLU A 71 -13.70 9.18 -32.06
CA GLU A 71 -13.90 8.91 -33.49
C GLU A 71 -15.32 9.27 -33.97
N GLU A 72 -16.35 8.89 -33.21
CA GLU A 72 -17.75 9.28 -33.48
C GLU A 72 -17.92 10.81 -33.53
N ASN A 73 -17.10 11.52 -32.74
CA ASN A 73 -17.09 12.96 -32.61
C ASN A 73 -16.10 13.68 -33.54
N LYS A 74 -15.46 12.94 -34.48
CA LYS A 74 -14.44 13.41 -35.43
C LYS A 74 -13.17 13.95 -34.76
N LEU A 75 -12.82 13.40 -33.61
CA LEU A 75 -11.59 13.67 -32.87
C LEU A 75 -10.67 12.44 -32.91
N THR A 76 -9.37 12.64 -32.71
CA THR A 76 -8.37 11.59 -32.53
C THR A 76 -7.84 11.60 -31.10
N ILE A 77 -7.05 10.60 -30.71
CA ILE A 77 -6.35 10.56 -29.43
C ILE A 77 -4.85 10.45 -29.67
N ASP A 78 -4.06 11.25 -28.95
CA ASP A 78 -2.62 11.07 -28.86
C ASP A 78 -2.27 9.87 -27.96
N GLU A 79 -2.30 8.68 -28.56
CA GLU A 79 -1.92 7.45 -27.83
C GLU A 79 -0.44 7.41 -27.45
N ALA A 80 0.43 8.11 -28.18
CA ALA A 80 1.85 8.15 -27.87
C ALA A 80 2.08 8.92 -26.56
N GLY A 81 1.43 10.06 -26.41
CA GLY A 81 1.39 10.83 -25.17
C GLY A 81 0.77 10.04 -24.02
N PHE A 82 -0.32 9.30 -24.27
CA PHE A 82 -0.92 8.43 -23.24
C PHE A 82 0.07 7.38 -22.75
N ARG A 83 0.74 6.67 -23.66
CA ARG A 83 1.75 5.66 -23.31
C ARG A 83 2.94 6.28 -22.57
N ALA A 84 3.34 7.49 -22.93
CA ALA A 84 4.40 8.22 -22.24
C ALA A 84 4.00 8.59 -20.81
N ALA A 85 2.77 9.08 -20.60
CA ALA A 85 2.23 9.40 -19.28
C ALA A 85 2.13 8.14 -18.39
N LEU A 86 1.63 7.04 -18.95
CA LEU A 86 1.55 5.74 -18.27
C LEU A 86 2.95 5.23 -17.87
N ALA A 87 3.94 5.38 -18.76
CA ALA A 87 5.33 5.00 -18.47
C ALA A 87 5.94 5.89 -17.38
N ALA A 88 5.67 7.19 -17.40
CA ALA A 88 6.14 8.14 -16.39
C ALA A 88 5.56 7.83 -15.00
N GLN A 89 4.25 7.59 -14.91
CA GLN A 89 3.61 7.17 -13.66
C GLN A 89 4.23 5.87 -13.13
N LYS A 90 4.39 4.86 -13.99
CA LYS A 90 5.01 3.58 -13.60
C LYS A 90 6.45 3.72 -13.14
N ALA A 91 7.22 4.61 -13.77
CA ALA A 91 8.59 4.91 -13.36
C ALA A 91 8.62 5.65 -12.02
N GLN A 92 7.72 6.60 -11.80
CA GLN A 92 7.57 7.32 -10.53
C GLN A 92 7.18 6.36 -9.40
N SER A 93 6.19 5.48 -9.59
CA SER A 93 5.82 4.47 -8.60
C SER A 93 6.98 3.54 -8.24
N ARG A 94 7.85 3.20 -9.21
CA ARG A 94 9.05 2.39 -8.98
C ARG A 94 10.15 3.15 -8.24
N ALA A 95 10.34 4.43 -8.57
CA ALA A 95 11.32 5.28 -7.89
C ALA A 95 10.90 5.52 -6.42
N THR A 96 9.63 5.83 -6.18
CA THR A 96 9.09 5.97 -4.81
C THR A 96 9.16 4.65 -4.04
N ALA A 97 8.84 3.51 -4.66
CA ALA A 97 9.00 2.21 -4.02
C ALA A 97 10.47 1.89 -3.70
N GLN A 98 11.41 2.26 -4.57
CA GLN A 98 12.85 2.07 -4.32
C GLN A 98 13.39 3.00 -3.23
N ASP A 99 12.97 4.26 -3.18
CA ASP A 99 13.44 5.20 -2.14
C ASP A 99 12.90 4.83 -0.76
N VAL A 100 11.64 4.40 -0.66
CA VAL A 100 11.06 3.91 0.60
C VAL A 100 11.74 2.60 1.03
N LEU A 101 11.88 1.61 0.13
CA LEU A 101 12.58 0.36 0.44
C LEU A 101 14.08 0.54 0.75
N ALA A 102 14.76 1.52 0.13
CA ALA A 102 16.20 1.72 0.31
C ALA A 102 16.55 2.45 1.61
N GLN A 103 15.71 3.41 2.05
CA GLN A 103 15.87 4.00 3.39
C GLN A 103 15.57 2.98 4.48
N ASP A 104 14.45 2.25 4.36
CA ASP A 104 14.02 1.25 5.35
C ASP A 104 15.08 0.16 5.55
N VAL A 105 15.53 -0.52 4.49
CA VAL A 105 16.41 -1.69 4.63
C VAL A 105 17.79 -1.37 5.21
N SER A 106 18.31 -0.16 4.98
CA SER A 106 19.67 0.21 5.44
C SER A 106 19.76 0.32 6.96
N VAL A 107 18.74 0.90 7.60
CA VAL A 107 18.67 1.05 9.06
C VAL A 107 18.51 -0.32 9.74
N TYR A 108 17.66 -1.18 9.18
CA TYR A 108 17.50 -2.56 9.66
C TYR A 108 18.78 -3.39 9.50
N ALA A 109 19.49 -3.25 8.37
CA ALA A 109 20.72 -3.99 8.11
C ALA A 109 21.86 -3.56 9.06
N GLU A 110 22.01 -2.26 9.31
CA GLU A 110 23.00 -1.73 10.25
C GLU A 110 22.69 -2.18 11.68
N LEU A 111 21.43 -2.07 12.11
CA LEU A 111 20.99 -2.53 13.42
C LEU A 111 21.21 -4.04 13.60
N LEU A 112 20.83 -4.85 12.62
CA LEU A 112 21.05 -6.30 12.66
C LEU A 112 22.53 -6.65 12.79
N GLY A 113 23.41 -5.94 12.06
CA GLY A 113 24.86 -6.09 12.18
C GLY A 113 25.35 -5.81 13.60
N ASN A 114 24.95 -4.67 14.17
CA ASN A 114 25.32 -4.28 15.54
C ASN A 114 24.81 -5.28 16.59
N LEU A 115 23.56 -5.75 16.47
CA LEU A 115 22.97 -6.71 17.40
C LEU A 115 23.66 -8.08 17.35
N LYS A 116 24.12 -8.51 16.17
CA LYS A 116 24.92 -9.73 16.01
C LYS A 116 26.30 -9.59 16.65
N GLU A 117 26.98 -8.46 16.43
CA GLU A 117 28.29 -8.19 17.04
C GLU A 117 28.22 -8.14 18.58
N GLN A 118 27.12 -7.63 19.13
CA GLN A 118 26.86 -7.59 20.57
C GLN A 118 26.39 -8.95 21.14
N GLY A 119 26.10 -9.93 20.28
CA GLY A 119 25.57 -11.24 20.70
C GLY A 119 24.13 -11.21 21.22
N VAL A 120 23.40 -10.12 20.96
CA VAL A 120 21.99 -9.95 21.34
C VAL A 120 21.07 -10.83 20.49
N VAL A 121 21.42 -10.99 19.21
CA VAL A 121 20.77 -11.94 18.29
C VAL A 121 21.79 -12.93 17.73
N GLY A 122 21.32 -14.13 17.41
CA GLY A 122 22.17 -15.17 16.82
C GLY A 122 22.54 -14.89 15.37
N GLU A 123 23.43 -15.72 14.81
CA GLU A 123 23.79 -15.67 13.38
C GLU A 123 22.59 -15.80 12.44
N GLN A 124 21.55 -16.51 12.88
CA GLN A 124 20.31 -16.68 12.14
C GLN A 124 19.33 -15.50 12.27
N GLY A 125 19.68 -14.47 13.05
CA GLY A 125 18.85 -13.28 13.28
C GLY A 125 17.87 -13.46 14.45
N VAL A 126 16.69 -12.86 14.31
CA VAL A 126 15.61 -12.92 15.31
C VAL A 126 15.17 -14.36 15.53
N LYS A 127 15.00 -14.75 16.79
CA LYS A 127 14.50 -16.08 17.15
C LYS A 127 12.98 -16.13 17.01
N HIS A 128 12.48 -17.01 16.14
CA HIS A 128 11.05 -17.17 15.89
C HIS A 128 10.46 -18.30 16.74
N LEU A 129 9.53 -17.97 17.64
CA LEU A 129 8.91 -18.90 18.60
C LEU A 129 7.58 -19.50 18.12
N ILE A 130 7.25 -19.29 16.84
CA ILE A 130 5.95 -19.63 16.22
C ILE A 130 5.59 -21.12 16.41
N TYR A 131 6.58 -22.01 16.51
CA TYR A 131 6.37 -23.45 16.68
C TYR A 131 6.39 -23.92 18.14
N GLU A 132 6.57 -23.01 19.10
CA GLU A 132 6.71 -23.33 20.52
C GLU A 132 5.35 -23.35 21.26
N ASN A 133 4.23 -23.02 20.58
CA ASN A 133 2.88 -22.87 21.17
C ASN A 133 2.88 -21.89 22.36
N VAL A 134 3.51 -20.74 22.18
CA VAL A 134 3.63 -19.70 23.20
C VAL A 134 2.79 -18.50 22.77
N ASP A 135 1.79 -18.15 23.58
CA ASP A 135 0.90 -17.02 23.32
C ASP A 135 1.49 -15.68 23.83
N GLU A 136 2.50 -15.73 24.70
CA GLU A 136 3.13 -14.58 25.33
C GLU A 136 4.60 -14.87 25.65
N VAL A 137 5.50 -13.90 25.39
CA VAL A 137 6.93 -14.04 25.71
C VAL A 137 7.46 -12.78 26.38
N ASP A 138 8.19 -12.97 27.46
CA ASP A 138 9.02 -11.92 28.06
C ASP A 138 10.24 -11.67 27.17
N THR A 139 10.40 -10.44 26.71
CA THR A 139 11.54 -10.06 25.86
C THR A 139 12.02 -8.65 26.17
N THR A 140 13.09 -8.23 25.50
CA THR A 140 13.67 -6.90 25.63
C THR A 140 13.60 -6.18 24.30
N ILE A 141 13.22 -4.89 24.32
CA ILE A 141 13.29 -4.04 23.14
C ILE A 141 14.76 -3.75 22.84
N VAL A 142 15.21 -4.09 21.63
CA VAL A 142 16.61 -3.92 21.19
C VAL A 142 16.76 -2.86 20.10
N GLY A 143 15.64 -2.32 19.61
CA GLY A 143 15.62 -1.17 18.72
C GLY A 143 14.25 -0.51 18.69
N LEU A 144 14.26 0.81 18.50
CA LEU A 144 13.07 1.63 18.36
C LEU A 144 13.30 2.59 17.19
N ILE A 145 12.38 2.56 16.22
CA ILE A 145 12.47 3.33 15.00
C ILE A 145 11.20 4.17 14.85
N VAL A 146 11.38 5.44 14.50
CA VAL A 146 10.29 6.38 14.19
C VAL A 146 10.65 7.08 12.89
N ASP A 147 9.73 7.09 11.94
CA ASP A 147 9.91 7.67 10.60
C ASP A 147 11.22 7.22 9.93
N GLY A 148 11.56 5.93 10.05
CA GLY A 148 12.78 5.34 9.47
C GLY A 148 14.08 5.75 10.18
N GLN A 149 14.03 6.34 11.37
CA GLN A 149 15.21 6.72 12.16
C GLN A 149 15.25 6.00 13.51
N MET A 150 16.45 5.54 13.89
CA MET A 150 16.69 4.99 15.24
C MET A 150 16.55 6.10 16.28
N VAL A 151 15.71 5.86 17.28
CA VAL A 151 15.46 6.78 18.39
C VAL A 151 15.63 6.07 19.73
N SER A 152 15.89 6.83 20.79
CA SER A 152 15.99 6.31 22.17
C SER A 152 14.68 6.35 22.94
N GLU A 153 13.70 7.13 22.47
CA GLU A 153 12.40 7.32 23.09
C GLU A 153 11.34 7.64 22.03
N ALA A 154 10.08 7.34 22.34
CA ALA A 154 8.90 7.72 21.55
C ALA A 154 7.79 8.17 22.50
N HIS A 155 6.83 8.94 21.98
CA HIS A 155 5.73 9.51 22.73
C HIS A 155 4.39 8.83 22.40
N GLN A 156 3.42 9.01 23.28
CA GLN A 156 2.07 8.53 23.04
C GLN A 156 1.50 9.11 21.74
N GLY A 157 1.08 8.22 20.83
CA GLY A 157 0.53 8.58 19.52
C GLY A 157 1.55 8.51 18.38
N ASP A 158 2.84 8.34 18.67
CA ASP A 158 3.84 8.09 17.64
C ASP A 158 3.62 6.72 17.00
N LYS A 159 3.78 6.66 15.68
CA LYS A 159 3.85 5.38 14.97
C LYS A 159 5.29 4.89 15.07
N VAL A 160 5.48 3.76 15.75
CA VAL A 160 6.80 3.20 16.05
C VAL A 160 6.99 1.84 15.39
N GLU A 161 8.23 1.52 15.07
CA GLU A 161 8.67 0.18 14.70
C GLU A 161 9.58 -0.33 15.83
N ILE A 162 9.21 -1.47 16.42
CA ILE A 162 9.92 -2.08 17.56
C ILE A 162 10.70 -3.29 17.06
N VAL A 163 11.97 -3.37 17.43
CA VAL A 163 12.84 -4.50 17.11
C VAL A 163 13.05 -5.35 18.35
N LEU A 164 12.77 -6.64 18.23
CA LEU A 164 12.86 -7.64 19.29
C LEU A 164 13.89 -8.72 18.92
N PRO A 165 14.62 -9.29 19.90
CA PRO A 165 15.56 -10.39 19.65
C PRO A 165 14.85 -11.73 19.43
N GLU A 166 13.63 -11.87 19.95
CA GLU A 166 12.76 -13.03 19.73
C GLU A 166 11.29 -12.61 19.65
N THR A 167 10.50 -13.37 18.91
CA THR A 167 9.09 -13.03 18.67
C THR A 167 8.21 -14.28 18.52
N PRO A 168 7.01 -14.31 19.13
CA PRO A 168 6.00 -15.33 18.87
C PRO A 168 5.20 -15.01 17.60
N PHE A 169 5.24 -13.75 17.12
CA PHE A 169 4.47 -13.31 15.96
C PHE A 169 4.98 -13.95 14.66
N TYR A 170 4.04 -14.41 13.84
CA TYR A 170 4.30 -14.77 12.46
C TYR A 170 4.58 -13.51 11.62
N VAL A 171 5.83 -13.36 11.16
CA VAL A 171 6.24 -12.33 10.21
C VAL A 171 5.90 -12.81 8.79
N GLU A 172 5.16 -12.00 8.03
CA GLU A 172 4.64 -12.36 6.71
C GLU A 172 5.71 -13.00 5.80
N SER A 173 5.43 -14.22 5.35
CA SER A 173 6.19 -14.91 4.32
C SER A 173 5.24 -15.73 3.44
N GLY A 174 5.46 -15.71 2.12
CA GLY A 174 4.67 -16.53 1.19
C GLY A 174 3.21 -16.10 0.96
N GLY A 175 2.86 -14.84 1.24
CA GLY A 175 1.52 -14.26 0.98
C GLY A 175 0.48 -14.56 2.06
N GLN A 176 0.92 -14.85 3.29
CA GLN A 176 0.08 -15.00 4.47
C GLN A 176 0.05 -13.70 5.29
N VAL A 177 -1.12 -13.39 5.86
CA VAL A 177 -1.31 -12.22 6.73
C VAL A 177 -0.49 -12.40 8.01
N SER A 178 0.25 -11.37 8.42
CA SER A 178 1.02 -11.36 9.67
C SER A 178 0.10 -11.42 10.90
N ASP A 179 0.64 -11.95 11.99
CA ASP A 179 -0.05 -11.85 13.28
C ASP A 179 -0.11 -10.40 13.77
N THR A 180 -1.10 -10.12 14.62
CA THR A 180 -1.29 -8.84 15.32
C THR A 180 -1.42 -9.12 16.81
N GLY A 181 -0.94 -8.21 17.66
CA GLY A 181 -1.03 -8.37 19.10
C GLY A 181 -0.51 -7.13 19.81
N GLU A 182 -0.14 -7.28 21.07
CA GLU A 182 0.25 -6.16 21.92
C GLU A 182 1.64 -6.39 22.51
N ILE A 183 2.43 -5.33 22.63
CA ILE A 183 3.64 -5.29 23.44
C ILE A 183 3.36 -4.35 24.60
N TYR A 184 3.57 -4.81 25.83
CA TYR A 184 3.33 -4.02 27.03
C TYR A 184 4.48 -4.17 28.02
N TYR A 185 4.60 -3.21 28.93
CA TYR A 185 5.56 -3.27 30.03
C TYR A 185 4.86 -3.22 31.39
N PHE A 186 5.02 -4.29 32.15
CA PHE A 186 4.58 -4.41 33.54
C PHE A 186 5.79 -4.36 34.48
N PRO A 187 5.90 -3.32 35.32
CA PRO A 187 6.76 -3.36 36.50
C PRO A 187 6.25 -4.36 37.53
N ASP A 188 7.16 -4.95 38.32
CA ASP A 188 6.86 -5.95 39.35
C ASP A 188 5.84 -5.48 40.42
N ASP A 189 5.58 -4.17 40.51
CA ASP A 189 4.76 -3.52 41.54
C ASP A 189 3.46 -2.89 41.02
N LEU A 190 3.08 -3.11 39.76
CA LEU A 190 1.85 -2.55 39.16
C LEU A 190 0.92 -3.64 38.60
N ASP A 191 -0.38 -3.45 38.82
CA ASP A 191 -1.44 -4.29 38.23
C ASP A 191 -1.87 -3.80 36.83
N GLU A 192 -1.29 -2.69 36.35
CA GLU A 192 -1.58 -2.09 35.04
C GLU A 192 -0.26 -1.79 34.28
N PRO A 193 -0.24 -1.92 32.94
CA PRO A 193 0.97 -1.68 32.16
C PRO A 193 1.29 -0.19 32.13
N VAL A 194 2.58 0.15 32.21
CA VAL A 194 3.04 1.55 32.12
C VAL A 194 2.86 2.10 30.70
N TRP A 195 3.02 1.24 29.71
CA TRP A 195 2.76 1.55 28.30
C TRP A 195 2.42 0.27 27.53
N THR A 196 1.71 0.45 26.42
CA THR A 196 1.32 -0.61 25.49
C THR A 196 1.49 -0.09 24.05
N VAL A 197 1.90 -0.97 23.14
CA VAL A 197 1.97 -0.76 21.69
C VAL A 197 1.17 -1.86 21.01
N GLN A 198 0.35 -1.48 20.02
CA GLN A 198 -0.56 -2.34 19.24
C GLN A 198 -0.22 -2.29 17.76
#